data_AF-M2QK48-F1
#
_entry.id   AF-M2QK48-F1
#
_cell.length_a   1.000
_cell.length_b   1.000
_cell.length_c   1.000
_cell.angle_alpha   90.00
_cell.angle_beta   90.00
_cell.angle_gamma   90.00
#
_symmetry.space_group_name_H-M   'P 1'
#
loop_
_entity.id
_entity.type
_entity.pdbx_description
1 polymer ?
#
loop_
_entity_poly.entity_id
_entity_poly.type
_entity_poly.pdbx_seq_one_letter_code
_entity_poly.pdbx_strand_id
1 'polypeptide(L)'
;MVSLKSLYKKANMPLYCITGMMFDFSVYFYWLVLPVLLKKLQAGPILIGAADAVTFCLAGVLAPVMGILTDKWRGEILCELACILQALSCIFTAIYYVNNTGTSVLFIFLIIQGIGLAAFWSPDETLIGAESYIGEENKNISNFAMLSAFGKAVGFLLGGSAISILGASYSLYVAAVLPLFIFIIFPRKPRYKNDETNPKKVFQNTVKTRSHPKTFYYSSIVVHLFLYGVIAIISNQYVDYADDHHIHLNGISEEASVFVGVFLFVENVVQTITFIVLGRWSYWQYKQRFNLLALCTMLVVALGLLFSPNGWIVMIFSVPMGIVAGYELQANLYYSITVSHNHGKFLGISEFIGEMTYSLSPFICGLLCSAFGKTWLHFLNIFMCCCGILIISIVASVYKRTTKIFGFNRVQSPSKVTIELDEMSRSSADVGRSSMDTVRTSTSLDGSDIYRTSILKVLRDEKGTINDQTSVPIEDTPNKSTETPDPTQNVGDAIISDGVEPVENSNK
;
A
#
# COMPACT_ATOMS: atom_id res chain seq x y z
N MET A 1 15.79 -31.27 -0.43
CA MET A 1 15.56 -30.38 -1.59
C MET A 1 14.11 -29.89 -1.58
N VAL A 2 13.87 -28.60 -1.40
CA VAL A 2 12.52 -28.03 -1.56
C VAL A 2 12.17 -28.09 -3.04
N SER A 3 11.08 -28.77 -3.41
CA SER A 3 10.61 -28.83 -4.80
C SER A 3 10.45 -27.41 -5.36
N LEU A 4 10.93 -27.17 -6.60
CA LEU A 4 10.77 -25.89 -7.30
C LEU A 4 9.30 -25.42 -7.29
N LYS A 5 8.34 -26.36 -7.34
CA LYS A 5 6.91 -26.09 -7.20
C LYS A 5 6.52 -25.53 -5.83
N SER A 6 7.16 -25.98 -4.74
CA SER A 6 6.94 -25.45 -3.38
C SER A 6 7.53 -24.06 -3.21
N LEU A 7 8.64 -23.76 -3.88
CA LEU A 7 9.28 -22.44 -3.84
C LEU A 7 8.43 -21.43 -4.60
N TYR A 8 7.97 -21.79 -5.80
CA TYR A 8 7.03 -21.01 -6.61
C TYR A 8 5.72 -20.73 -5.86
N LYS A 9 5.19 -21.74 -5.14
CA LYS A 9 3.97 -21.62 -4.33
C LYS A 9 4.07 -20.65 -3.14
N LYS A 10 5.28 -20.30 -2.69
CA LYS A 10 5.51 -19.30 -1.62
C LYS A 10 5.93 -17.94 -2.17
N ALA A 11 6.11 -17.82 -3.49
CA ALA A 11 6.71 -16.65 -4.12
C ALA A 11 5.69 -15.60 -4.59
N ASN A 12 4.39 -15.89 -4.64
CA ASN A 12 3.38 -14.95 -5.15
C ASN A 12 3.43 -13.58 -4.46
N MET A 13 3.37 -13.53 -3.12
CA MET A 13 3.40 -12.26 -2.38
C MET A 13 4.70 -11.44 -2.61
N PRO A 14 5.91 -12.02 -2.50
CA PRO A 14 7.13 -11.32 -2.91
C PRO A 14 7.10 -10.85 -4.37
N LEU A 15 6.56 -11.66 -5.29
CA LEU A 15 6.46 -11.30 -6.70
C LEU A 15 5.53 -10.10 -6.90
N TYR A 16 4.34 -10.06 -6.28
CA TYR A 16 3.47 -8.88 -6.34
C TYR A 16 4.19 -7.60 -5.89
N CYS A 17 4.97 -7.69 -4.80
CA CYS A 17 5.72 -6.53 -4.33
C CYS A 17 6.84 -6.10 -5.31
N ILE A 18 7.56 -7.07 -5.89
CA ILE A 18 8.61 -6.79 -6.88
C ILE A 18 8.01 -6.22 -8.16
N THR A 19 6.89 -6.78 -8.64
CA THR A 19 6.21 -6.29 -9.83
C THR A 19 5.63 -4.90 -9.61
N GLY A 20 5.03 -4.62 -8.44
CA GLY A 20 4.61 -3.28 -8.04
C GLY A 20 5.76 -2.29 -8.05
N MET A 21 6.89 -2.63 -7.42
CA MET A 21 8.12 -1.80 -7.43
C MET A 21 8.61 -1.50 -8.85
N MET A 22 8.71 -2.51 -9.70
CA MET A 22 9.24 -2.33 -11.07
C MET A 22 8.25 -1.56 -11.96
N PHE A 23 6.95 -1.74 -11.75
CA PHE A 23 5.92 -1.02 -12.49
C PHE A 23 5.95 0.44 -12.10
N ASP A 24 6.02 0.74 -10.80
CA ASP A 24 6.16 2.10 -10.29
C ASP A 24 7.44 2.78 -10.73
N PHE A 25 8.56 2.07 -10.71
CA PHE A 25 9.78 2.59 -11.29
C PHE A 25 9.50 3.08 -12.71
N SER A 26 8.89 2.25 -13.58
CA SER A 26 8.64 2.61 -14.97
C SER A 26 7.72 3.82 -15.10
N VAL A 27 6.62 3.83 -14.34
CA VAL A 27 5.62 4.90 -14.36
C VAL A 27 6.22 6.22 -13.90
N TYR A 28 6.89 6.25 -12.74
CA TYR A 28 7.41 7.49 -12.19
C TYR A 28 8.68 7.97 -12.87
N PHE A 29 9.47 7.05 -13.45
CA PHE A 29 10.52 7.42 -14.38
C PHE A 29 9.93 8.14 -15.61
N TYR A 30 8.88 7.58 -16.22
CA TYR A 30 8.18 8.21 -17.35
C TYR A 30 7.61 9.58 -16.98
N TRP A 31 6.97 9.70 -15.80
CA TRP A 31 6.34 10.93 -15.33
C TRP A 31 7.32 12.04 -14.97
N LEU A 32 8.58 11.73 -14.68
CA LEU A 32 9.59 12.77 -14.57
C LEU A 32 10.11 13.23 -15.94
N VAL A 33 10.16 12.32 -16.92
CA VAL A 33 10.62 12.62 -18.29
C VAL A 33 9.59 13.45 -19.07
N LEU A 34 8.29 13.17 -18.89
CA LEU A 34 7.22 13.76 -19.69
C LEU A 34 7.10 15.29 -19.55
N PRO A 35 7.08 15.91 -18.35
CA PRO A 35 7.01 17.37 -18.22
C PRO A 35 8.22 18.07 -18.86
N VAL A 36 9.41 17.50 -18.71
CA VAL A 36 10.64 18.02 -19.35
C VAL A 36 10.53 17.94 -20.88
N LEU A 37 9.97 16.86 -21.40
CA LEU A 37 9.72 16.67 -22.83
C LEU A 37 8.70 17.68 -23.36
N LEU A 38 7.58 17.87 -22.67
CA LEU A 38 6.56 18.85 -23.02
C LEU A 38 7.12 20.26 -23.02
N LYS A 39 7.92 20.62 -22.01
CA LYS A 39 8.60 21.92 -21.94
C LYS A 39 9.55 22.15 -23.11
N LYS A 40 10.32 21.13 -23.52
CA LYS A 40 11.18 21.20 -24.73
C LYS A 40 10.38 21.41 -26.02
N LEU A 41 9.12 20.96 -26.06
CA LEU A 41 8.16 21.24 -27.13
C LEU A 41 7.43 22.58 -26.96
N GLN A 42 7.91 23.46 -26.09
CA GLN A 42 7.32 24.78 -25.78
C GLN A 42 5.88 24.68 -25.24
N ALA A 43 5.52 23.56 -24.60
CA ALA A 43 4.25 23.43 -23.92
C ALA A 43 4.16 24.37 -22.71
N GLY A 44 3.03 25.08 -22.59
CA GLY A 44 2.75 25.90 -21.40
C GLY A 44 2.25 25.06 -20.20
N PRO A 45 2.14 25.67 -19.01
CA PRO A 45 1.73 24.99 -17.78
C PRO A 45 0.37 24.28 -17.87
N ILE A 46 -0.58 24.84 -18.62
CA ILE A 46 -1.90 24.22 -18.86
C ILE A 46 -1.74 22.87 -19.54
N LEU A 47 -0.85 22.76 -20.53
CA LEU A 47 -0.69 21.53 -21.29
C LEU A 47 0.05 20.46 -20.49
N ILE A 48 1.00 20.86 -19.64
CA ILE A 48 1.67 19.99 -18.67
C ILE A 48 0.63 19.45 -17.67
N GLY A 49 -0.15 20.34 -17.05
CA GLY A 49 -1.22 19.91 -16.14
C GLY A 49 -2.32 19.09 -16.83
N ALA A 50 -2.60 19.35 -18.12
CA ALA A 50 -3.55 18.55 -18.89
C ALA A 50 -3.04 17.12 -19.16
N ALA A 51 -1.71 16.92 -19.26
CA ALA A 51 -1.13 15.61 -19.45
C ALA A 51 -1.41 14.69 -18.25
N ASP A 52 -1.19 15.20 -17.03
CA ASP A 52 -1.61 14.55 -15.79
C ASP A 52 -3.12 14.32 -15.81
N ALA A 53 -3.86 15.38 -16.17
CA ALA A 53 -5.31 15.36 -16.10
C ALA A 53 -5.89 14.21 -16.91
N VAL A 54 -5.47 14.07 -18.17
CA VAL A 54 -5.96 13.03 -19.08
C VAL A 54 -5.62 11.64 -18.59
N THR A 55 -4.39 11.42 -18.13
CA THR A 55 -3.93 10.09 -17.71
C THR A 55 -4.62 9.65 -16.43
N PHE A 56 -4.53 10.46 -15.37
CA PHE A 56 -5.03 10.09 -14.05
C PHE A 56 -6.55 10.25 -13.92
N CYS A 57 -7.21 11.15 -14.67
CA CYS A 57 -8.68 11.17 -14.72
C CYS A 57 -9.21 9.89 -15.32
N LEU A 58 -8.63 9.45 -16.44
CA LEU A 58 -9.03 8.22 -17.09
C LEU A 58 -8.73 7.00 -16.19
N ALA A 59 -7.55 6.97 -15.56
CA ALA A 59 -7.20 5.93 -14.61
C ALA A 59 -8.22 5.87 -13.46
N GLY A 60 -8.52 7.02 -12.84
CA GLY A 60 -9.49 7.14 -11.76
C GLY A 60 -10.89 6.68 -12.16
N VAL A 61 -11.42 7.16 -13.28
CA VAL A 61 -12.76 6.77 -13.78
C VAL A 61 -12.84 5.27 -14.05
N LEU A 62 -11.77 4.65 -14.55
CA LEU A 62 -11.71 3.22 -14.84
C LEU A 62 -11.39 2.37 -13.60
N ALA A 63 -10.78 2.92 -12.55
CA ALA A 63 -10.35 2.16 -11.38
C ALA A 63 -11.47 1.35 -10.69
N PRO A 64 -12.70 1.90 -10.46
CA PRO A 64 -13.82 1.11 -9.95
C PRO A 64 -14.24 -0.02 -10.89
N VAL A 65 -14.19 0.22 -12.21
CA VAL A 65 -14.56 -0.77 -13.23
C VAL A 65 -13.56 -1.92 -13.21
N MET A 66 -12.26 -1.61 -13.16
CA MET A 66 -11.18 -2.60 -13.11
C MET A 66 -11.19 -3.40 -11.80
N GLY A 67 -11.51 -2.75 -10.67
CA GLY A 67 -11.73 -3.44 -9.40
C GLY A 67 -12.88 -4.45 -9.47
N ILE A 68 -14.06 -4.03 -9.97
CA ILE A 68 -15.21 -4.92 -10.15
C ILE A 68 -14.90 -6.04 -11.16
N LEU A 69 -14.16 -5.73 -12.22
CA LEU A 69 -13.77 -6.72 -13.22
C LEU A 69 -12.81 -7.75 -12.63
N THR A 70 -11.94 -7.36 -11.71
CA THR A 70 -11.03 -8.28 -10.99
C THR A 70 -11.78 -9.25 -10.10
N ASP A 71 -12.88 -8.83 -9.47
CA ASP A 71 -13.73 -9.72 -8.68
C ASP A 71 -14.44 -10.78 -9.54
N LYS A 72 -14.65 -10.49 -10.83
CA LYS A 72 -15.40 -11.36 -11.75
C LYS A 72 -14.53 -12.13 -12.74
N TRP A 73 -13.30 -11.68 -12.95
CA TRP A 73 -12.40 -12.16 -13.98
C TRP A 73 -11.00 -12.38 -13.43
N ARG A 74 -10.07 -12.79 -14.31
CA ARG A 74 -8.69 -13.10 -13.96
C ARG A 74 -7.90 -11.80 -13.82
N GLY A 75 -7.82 -11.27 -12.60
CA GLY A 75 -7.09 -10.03 -12.27
C GLY A 75 -5.64 -10.01 -12.75
N GLU A 76 -4.99 -11.17 -12.80
CA GLU A 76 -3.63 -11.30 -13.31
C GLU A 76 -3.50 -10.93 -14.79
N ILE A 77 -4.53 -11.20 -15.60
CA ILE A 77 -4.55 -10.84 -17.03
C ILE A 77 -4.66 -9.32 -17.18
N LEU A 78 -5.41 -8.66 -16.30
CA LEU A 78 -5.53 -7.19 -16.30
C LEU A 78 -4.18 -6.55 -16.00
N CYS A 79 -3.46 -7.06 -14.99
CA CYS A 79 -2.11 -6.57 -14.64
C CYS A 79 -1.10 -6.82 -15.77
N GLU A 80 -1.16 -7.99 -16.42
CA GLU A 80 -0.33 -8.32 -17.58
C GLU A 80 -0.62 -7.38 -18.76
N LEU A 81 -1.90 -7.09 -19.05
CA LEU A 81 -2.31 -6.15 -20.07
C LEU A 81 -1.80 -4.74 -19.75
N ALA A 82 -1.91 -4.31 -18.49
CA ALA A 82 -1.41 -3.02 -18.05
C ALA A 82 0.09 -2.85 -18.30
N CYS A 83 0.89 -3.90 -18.08
CA CYS A 83 2.32 -3.88 -18.37
C CYS A 83 2.59 -3.65 -19.86
N ILE A 84 1.82 -4.28 -20.74
CA ILE A 84 1.93 -4.07 -22.19
C ILE A 84 1.55 -2.62 -22.55
N LEU A 85 0.43 -2.13 -22.03
CA LEU A 85 -0.04 -0.75 -22.30
C LEU A 85 0.97 0.30 -21.81
N GLN A 86 1.56 0.11 -20.63
CA GLN A 86 2.62 0.98 -20.11
C GLN A 86 3.84 0.95 -21.03
N ALA A 87 4.33 -0.23 -21.44
CA ALA A 87 5.46 -0.33 -22.37
C ALA A 87 5.17 0.34 -23.72
N LEU A 88 3.97 0.13 -24.28
CA LEU A 88 3.56 0.76 -25.54
C LEU A 88 3.49 2.29 -25.42
N SER A 89 2.95 2.82 -24.32
CA SER A 89 2.91 4.27 -24.09
C SER A 89 4.30 4.89 -24.06
N CYS A 90 5.27 4.22 -23.42
CA CYS A 90 6.67 4.65 -23.37
C CYS A 90 7.33 4.59 -24.76
N ILE A 91 7.18 3.48 -25.48
CA ILE A 91 7.77 3.27 -26.82
C ILE A 91 7.19 4.27 -27.83
N PHE A 92 5.87 4.44 -27.86
CA PHE A 92 5.23 5.38 -28.79
C PHE A 92 5.60 6.82 -28.49
N THR A 93 5.67 7.21 -27.22
CA THR A 93 6.14 8.55 -26.84
C THR A 93 7.59 8.76 -27.28
N ALA A 94 8.47 7.78 -27.10
CA ALA A 94 9.87 7.86 -27.53
C ALA A 94 10.01 8.02 -29.04
N ILE A 95 9.31 7.18 -29.83
CA ILE A 95 9.36 7.21 -31.30
C ILE A 95 8.76 8.52 -31.82
N TYR A 96 7.63 8.96 -31.26
CA TYR A 96 6.96 10.16 -31.72
C TYR A 96 7.76 11.42 -31.44
N TYR A 97 8.34 11.52 -30.24
CA TYR A 97 9.17 12.66 -29.84
C TYR A 97 10.38 12.88 -30.76
N VAL A 98 10.99 11.81 -31.28
CA VAL A 98 12.10 11.90 -32.23
C VAL A 98 11.69 12.52 -33.56
N ASN A 99 10.44 12.32 -33.97
CA ASN A 99 10.01 12.57 -35.36
C ASN A 99 9.10 13.79 -35.53
N ASN A 100 8.53 14.36 -34.46
CA ASN A 100 7.50 15.39 -34.56
C ASN A 100 7.65 16.50 -33.51
N THR A 101 7.14 17.68 -33.86
CA THR A 101 7.12 18.88 -33.00
C THR A 101 5.78 19.13 -32.32
N GLY A 102 4.73 18.38 -32.66
CA GLY A 102 3.38 18.55 -32.10
C GLY A 102 3.21 17.89 -30.73
N THR A 103 2.34 18.43 -29.88
CA THR A 103 2.04 17.87 -28.54
C THR A 103 0.74 17.06 -28.50
N SER A 104 -0.17 17.27 -29.45
CA SER A 104 -1.51 16.68 -29.42
C SER A 104 -1.53 15.14 -29.47
N VAL A 105 -0.61 14.52 -30.20
CA VAL A 105 -0.55 13.04 -30.32
C VAL A 105 -0.09 12.40 -29.01
N LEU A 106 0.69 13.11 -28.19
CA LEU A 106 1.12 12.59 -26.87
C LEU A 106 -0.08 12.26 -25.99
N PHE A 107 -1.18 13.02 -26.08
CA PHE A 107 -2.40 12.75 -25.33
C PHE A 107 -3.04 11.40 -25.67
N ILE A 108 -2.86 10.89 -26.89
CA ILE A 108 -3.33 9.54 -27.26
C ILE A 108 -2.53 8.48 -26.49
N PHE A 109 -1.22 8.67 -26.33
CA PHE A 109 -0.38 7.74 -25.58
C PHE A 109 -0.64 7.82 -24.07
N LEU A 110 -0.97 9.01 -23.57
CA LEU A 110 -1.41 9.23 -22.19
C LEU A 110 -2.76 8.56 -21.88
N ILE A 111 -3.67 8.50 -22.85
CA ILE A 111 -4.91 7.70 -22.74
C ILE A 111 -4.57 6.21 -22.61
N ILE A 112 -3.67 5.70 -23.45
CA ILE A 112 -3.22 4.29 -23.37
C ILE A 112 -2.62 4.01 -21.99
N GLN A 113 -1.79 4.92 -21.49
CA GLN A 113 -1.19 4.83 -20.17
C GLN A 113 -2.23 4.85 -19.05
N GLY A 114 -3.22 5.75 -19.10
CA GLY A 114 -4.28 5.83 -18.08
C GLY A 114 -5.11 4.56 -17.98
N ILE A 115 -5.40 3.92 -19.11
CA ILE A 115 -6.03 2.58 -19.12
C ILE A 115 -5.10 1.55 -18.48
N GLY A 116 -3.81 1.60 -18.80
CA GLY A 116 -2.79 0.74 -18.20
C GLY A 116 -2.74 0.87 -16.68
N LEU A 117 -2.66 2.10 -16.15
CA LEU A 117 -2.61 2.36 -14.71
C LEU A 117 -3.83 1.79 -13.98
N ALA A 118 -5.04 2.04 -14.48
CA ALA A 118 -6.27 1.48 -13.90
C ALA A 118 -6.30 -0.04 -13.92
N ALA A 119 -5.77 -0.66 -14.98
CA ALA A 119 -5.73 -2.11 -15.14
C ALA A 119 -4.60 -2.77 -14.33
N PHE A 120 -3.65 -2.01 -13.77
CA PHE A 120 -2.62 -2.53 -12.90
C PHE A 120 -3.02 -2.42 -11.43
N TRP A 121 -3.29 -1.21 -10.94
CA TRP A 121 -3.37 -0.93 -9.51
C TRP A 121 -4.55 -1.60 -8.81
N SER A 122 -5.78 -1.29 -9.22
CA SER A 122 -6.96 -1.89 -8.58
C SER A 122 -6.93 -3.42 -8.63
N PRO A 123 -6.56 -4.05 -9.77
CA PRO A 123 -6.44 -5.50 -9.82
C PRO A 123 -5.32 -6.07 -8.93
N ASP A 124 -4.12 -5.49 -8.93
CA ASP A 124 -2.98 -6.00 -8.16
C ASP A 124 -3.23 -5.93 -6.64
N GLU A 125 -3.78 -4.81 -6.16
CA GLU A 125 -4.14 -4.67 -4.75
C GLU A 125 -5.27 -5.63 -4.33
N THR A 126 -6.22 -5.89 -5.24
CA THR A 126 -7.28 -6.88 -5.02
C THR A 126 -6.69 -8.29 -4.92
N LEU A 127 -5.72 -8.64 -5.77
CA LEU A 127 -5.02 -9.93 -5.72
C LEU A 127 -4.22 -10.08 -4.43
N ILE A 128 -3.53 -9.04 -3.96
CA ILE A 128 -2.81 -9.03 -2.69
C ILE A 128 -3.77 -9.23 -1.52
N GLY A 129 -4.91 -8.53 -1.52
CA GLY A 129 -5.97 -8.71 -0.54
C GLY A 129 -6.52 -10.14 -0.54
N ALA A 130 -6.76 -10.69 -1.74
CA ALA A 130 -7.24 -12.06 -1.91
C ALA A 130 -6.22 -13.11 -1.44
N GLU A 131 -4.93 -12.88 -1.58
CA GLU A 131 -3.85 -13.78 -1.13
C GLU A 131 -3.52 -13.68 0.36
N SER A 132 -4.08 -12.70 1.05
CA SER A 132 -3.82 -12.45 2.46
C SER A 132 -4.74 -13.30 3.34
N TYR A 133 -4.19 -13.84 4.44
CA TYR A 133 -5.01 -14.45 5.50
C TYR A 133 -5.75 -13.36 6.27
N ILE A 134 -6.86 -13.73 6.91
CA ILE A 134 -7.63 -12.84 7.79
C ILE A 134 -6.72 -12.22 8.86
N GLY A 135 -6.62 -10.89 8.86
CA GLY A 135 -5.80 -10.11 9.78
C GLY A 135 -4.35 -9.86 9.35
N GLU A 136 -3.91 -10.40 8.21
CA GLU A 136 -2.58 -10.15 7.63
C GLU A 136 -2.60 -9.15 6.46
N GLU A 137 -3.78 -8.68 6.04
CA GLU A 137 -3.98 -7.80 4.89
C GLU A 137 -3.18 -6.50 5.05
N ASN A 138 -3.25 -5.86 6.23
CA ASN A 138 -2.51 -4.63 6.51
C ASN A 138 -1.00 -4.82 6.35
N LYS A 139 -0.47 -5.97 6.79
CA LYS A 139 0.97 -6.26 6.71
C LYS A 139 1.39 -6.49 5.26
N ASN A 140 0.61 -7.27 4.52
CA ASN A 140 0.92 -7.61 3.13
C ASN A 140 0.82 -6.38 2.23
N ILE A 141 -0.23 -5.58 2.38
CA ILE A 141 -0.39 -4.32 1.64
C ILE A 141 0.67 -3.31 2.02
N SER A 142 1.04 -3.22 3.30
CA SER A 142 2.14 -2.35 3.72
C SER A 142 3.48 -2.77 3.08
N ASN A 143 3.77 -4.08 2.96
CA ASN A 143 4.98 -4.55 2.27
C ASN A 143 4.94 -4.22 0.77
N PHE A 144 3.78 -4.35 0.15
CA PHE A 144 3.57 -3.98 -1.24
C PHE A 144 3.77 -2.48 -1.46
N ALA A 145 3.05 -1.64 -0.71
CA ALA A 145 3.15 -0.18 -0.76
C ALA A 145 4.58 0.31 -0.47
N MET A 146 5.29 -0.34 0.46
CA MET A 146 6.71 -0.08 0.72
C MET A 146 7.56 -0.30 -0.53
N LEU A 147 7.45 -1.45 -1.19
CA LEU A 147 8.26 -1.76 -2.38
C LEU A 147 7.83 -0.92 -3.60
N SER A 148 6.53 -0.67 -3.74
CA SER A 148 5.98 0.29 -4.70
C SER A 148 6.62 1.67 -4.54
N ALA A 149 6.53 2.29 -3.34
CA ALA A 149 7.12 3.60 -3.05
C ALA A 149 8.63 3.64 -3.26
N PHE A 150 9.34 2.56 -2.95
CA PHE A 150 10.75 2.45 -3.27
C PHE A 150 11.00 2.47 -4.78
N GLY A 151 10.16 1.78 -5.56
CA GLY A 151 10.13 1.87 -7.03
C GLY A 151 9.96 3.31 -7.52
N LYS A 152 8.99 4.06 -6.96
CA LYS A 152 8.76 5.48 -7.27
C LYS A 152 10.01 6.31 -6.99
N ALA A 153 10.62 6.13 -5.82
CA ALA A 153 11.83 6.85 -5.42
C ALA A 153 12.94 6.69 -6.46
N VAL A 154 13.28 5.44 -6.80
CA VAL A 154 14.34 5.17 -7.76
C VAL A 154 13.96 5.65 -9.17
N GLY A 155 12.67 5.53 -9.55
CA GLY A 155 12.15 6.06 -10.81
C GLY A 155 12.37 7.57 -10.94
N PHE A 156 12.04 8.35 -9.91
CA PHE A 156 12.31 9.79 -9.89
C PHE A 156 13.80 10.13 -9.89
N LEU A 157 14.61 9.45 -9.07
CA LEU A 157 16.06 9.72 -9.03
C LEU A 157 16.72 9.50 -10.40
N LEU A 158 16.37 8.38 -11.05
CA LEU A 158 16.98 8.00 -12.31
C LEU A 158 16.34 8.71 -13.51
N GLY A 159 15.05 9.06 -13.46
CA GLY A 159 14.39 9.77 -14.57
C GLY A 159 15.05 11.10 -14.89
N GLY A 160 15.33 11.94 -13.88
CA GLY A 160 15.96 13.24 -14.07
C GLY A 160 17.41 13.10 -14.55
N SER A 161 18.14 12.18 -13.95
CA SER A 161 19.55 11.90 -14.31
C SER A 161 19.67 11.32 -15.72
N ALA A 162 18.79 10.38 -16.10
CA ALA A 162 18.84 9.70 -17.38
C ALA A 162 18.60 10.64 -18.56
N ILE A 163 17.73 11.65 -18.41
CA ILE A 163 17.51 12.66 -19.46
C ILE A 163 18.81 13.40 -19.78
N SER A 164 19.60 13.73 -18.76
CA SER A 164 20.86 14.47 -18.94
C SER A 164 21.95 13.62 -19.61
N ILE A 165 21.97 12.31 -19.35
CA ILE A 165 23.03 11.39 -19.83
C ILE A 165 22.67 10.77 -21.18
N LEU A 166 21.44 10.28 -21.33
CA LEU A 166 20.98 9.46 -22.46
C LEU A 166 20.06 10.24 -23.41
N GLY A 167 19.49 11.36 -22.98
CA GLY A 167 18.42 12.05 -23.69
C GLY A 167 17.04 11.44 -23.43
N ALA A 168 15.98 12.19 -23.74
CA ALA A 168 14.60 11.83 -23.39
C ALA A 168 14.13 10.54 -24.07
N SER A 169 14.43 10.33 -25.36
CA SER A 169 13.96 9.16 -26.11
C SER A 169 14.53 7.85 -25.57
N TYR A 170 15.85 7.80 -25.31
CA TYR A 170 16.48 6.61 -24.75
C TYR A 170 16.04 6.34 -23.31
N SER A 171 15.81 7.40 -22.54
CA SER A 171 15.24 7.30 -21.19
C SER A 171 13.87 6.60 -21.23
N LEU A 172 13.00 6.96 -22.18
CA LEU A 172 11.69 6.31 -22.36
C LEU A 172 11.78 4.85 -22.79
N TYR A 173 12.77 4.46 -23.60
CA TYR A 173 13.00 3.04 -23.91
C TYR A 173 13.42 2.25 -22.67
N VAL A 174 14.27 2.82 -21.80
CA VAL A 174 14.62 2.20 -20.52
C VAL A 174 13.37 2.00 -19.66
N ALA A 175 12.49 3.00 -19.58
CA ALA A 175 11.22 2.88 -18.86
C ALA A 175 10.31 1.78 -19.44
N ALA A 176 10.34 1.53 -20.76
CA ALA A 176 9.52 0.51 -21.41
C ALA A 176 9.97 -0.94 -21.16
N VAL A 177 11.26 -1.18 -20.90
CA VAL A 177 11.80 -2.53 -20.71
C VAL A 177 11.28 -3.18 -19.43
N LEU A 178 11.11 -2.41 -18.36
CA LEU A 178 10.72 -2.93 -17.05
C LEU A 178 9.30 -3.55 -17.05
N PRO A 179 8.25 -2.89 -17.57
CA PRO A 179 6.93 -3.50 -17.70
C PRO A 179 6.93 -4.78 -18.55
N LEU A 180 7.74 -4.85 -19.62
CA LEU A 180 7.87 -6.07 -20.42
C LEU A 180 8.50 -7.22 -19.62
N PHE A 181 9.46 -6.91 -18.74
CA PHE A 181 10.00 -7.91 -17.81
C PHE A 181 8.96 -8.35 -16.78
N ILE A 182 8.18 -7.40 -16.23
CA ILE A 182 7.09 -7.69 -15.28
C ILE A 182 6.08 -8.65 -15.90
N PHE A 183 5.67 -8.43 -17.15
CA PHE A 183 4.76 -9.32 -17.90
C PHE A 183 5.23 -10.79 -17.91
N ILE A 184 6.55 -11.02 -17.90
CA ILE A 184 7.12 -12.37 -17.87
C ILE A 184 7.04 -12.99 -16.46
N ILE A 185 7.32 -12.19 -15.42
CA ILE A 185 7.46 -12.67 -14.03
C ILE A 185 6.18 -12.55 -13.19
N PHE A 186 5.12 -11.92 -13.69
CA PHE A 186 3.90 -11.66 -12.93
C PHE A 186 3.23 -12.96 -12.43
N PRO A 187 2.70 -12.99 -11.18
CA PRO A 187 2.03 -14.19 -10.65
C PRO A 187 0.76 -14.58 -11.42
N ARG A 188 0.80 -15.68 -12.18
CA ARG A 188 -0.32 -16.17 -13.01
C ARG A 188 -1.35 -17.05 -12.31
N LYS A 189 -1.09 -17.45 -11.07
CA LYS A 189 -1.93 -18.39 -10.32
C LYS A 189 -2.14 -17.88 -8.89
N PRO A 190 -2.99 -16.86 -8.72
CA PRO A 190 -3.30 -16.34 -7.40
C PRO A 190 -3.92 -17.41 -6.50
N ARG A 191 -3.69 -17.29 -5.20
CA ARG A 191 -4.24 -18.19 -4.17
C ARG A 191 -5.19 -17.41 -3.28
N TYR A 192 -6.48 -17.60 -3.50
CA TYR A 192 -7.53 -16.99 -2.69
C TYR A 192 -7.52 -17.60 -1.28
N LYS A 193 -7.15 -16.80 -0.27
CA LYS A 193 -7.04 -17.15 1.15
C LYS A 193 -7.79 -16.17 2.07
N ASN A 194 -8.46 -15.18 1.49
CA ASN A 194 -9.21 -14.15 2.20
C ASN A 194 -10.29 -14.71 3.16
N ASP A 195 -10.78 -15.92 2.93
CA ASP A 195 -11.75 -16.60 3.82
C ASP A 195 -11.08 -17.54 4.84
N GLU A 196 -9.75 -17.67 4.81
CA GLU A 196 -8.98 -18.58 5.66
C GLU A 196 -8.32 -17.83 6.83
N THR A 197 -8.45 -18.40 8.04
CA THR A 197 -7.63 -17.95 9.17
C THR A 197 -6.24 -18.56 9.05
N ASN A 198 -5.20 -17.80 9.39
CA ASN A 198 -3.86 -18.36 9.40
C ASN A 198 -3.77 -19.44 10.50
N PRO A 199 -3.55 -20.73 10.16
CA PRO A 199 -3.55 -21.83 11.12
C PRO A 199 -2.50 -21.65 12.22
N LYS A 200 -1.44 -20.88 11.95
CA LYS A 200 -0.36 -20.61 12.92
C LYS A 200 -0.70 -19.51 13.92
N LYS A 201 -1.75 -18.72 13.69
CA LYS A 201 -2.10 -17.53 14.49
C LYS A 201 -3.52 -17.54 15.03
N VAL A 202 -4.26 -18.65 14.87
CA VAL A 202 -5.66 -18.80 15.33
C VAL A 202 -5.81 -18.40 16.80
N PHE A 203 -4.83 -18.70 17.65
CA PHE A 203 -4.84 -18.42 19.08
C PHE A 203 -4.44 -16.99 19.51
N GLN A 204 -4.00 -16.13 18.59
CA GLN A 204 -3.53 -14.76 18.91
C GLN A 204 -4.50 -13.65 18.47
N ASN A 205 -5.53 -13.99 17.69
CA ASN A 205 -6.46 -13.01 17.16
C ASN A 205 -7.59 -12.70 18.15
N THR A 206 -7.28 -11.92 19.19
CA THR A 206 -8.32 -11.12 19.86
C THR A 206 -8.87 -10.12 18.84
N VAL A 207 -10.00 -10.46 18.21
CA VAL A 207 -10.76 -9.55 17.35
C VAL A 207 -11.23 -8.39 18.24
N LYS A 208 -10.48 -7.29 18.25
CA LYS A 208 -10.98 -6.03 18.82
C LYS A 208 -12.17 -5.60 17.96
N THR A 209 -13.37 -5.72 18.51
CA THR A 209 -14.59 -5.16 17.92
C THR A 209 -14.38 -3.66 17.65
N ARG A 210 -14.49 -3.27 16.39
CA ARG A 210 -14.17 -1.92 15.92
C ARG A 210 -15.44 -1.10 15.93
N SER A 211 -15.51 -0.06 16.75
CA SER A 211 -16.79 0.62 17.01
C SER A 211 -17.36 1.39 15.81
N HIS A 212 -16.55 1.94 14.89
CA HIS A 212 -17.07 2.77 13.77
C HIS A 212 -16.18 2.80 12.50
N PRO A 213 -16.06 1.70 11.73
CA PRO A 213 -15.12 1.65 10.59
C PRO A 213 -15.45 2.66 9.46
N LYS A 214 -16.74 2.94 9.21
CA LYS A 214 -17.19 3.84 8.13
C LYS A 214 -16.79 5.30 8.32
N THR A 215 -16.89 5.84 9.55
CA THR A 215 -16.54 7.25 9.81
C THR A 215 -15.06 7.52 9.53
N PHE A 216 -14.19 6.58 9.91
CA PHE A 216 -12.75 6.70 9.65
C PHE A 216 -12.41 6.55 8.18
N TYR A 217 -13.10 5.65 7.47
CA TYR A 217 -13.00 5.55 6.02
C TYR A 217 -13.34 6.87 5.32
N TYR A 218 -14.52 7.46 5.57
CA TYR A 218 -14.89 8.74 4.96
C TYR A 218 -13.96 9.89 5.37
N SER A 219 -13.50 9.90 6.62
CA SER A 219 -12.50 10.89 7.06
C SER A 219 -11.19 10.72 6.29
N SER A 220 -10.76 9.47 6.06
CA SER A 220 -9.55 9.15 5.30
C SER A 220 -9.67 9.58 3.85
N ILE A 221 -10.83 9.38 3.21
CA ILE A 221 -11.10 9.88 1.86
C ILE A 221 -10.91 11.40 1.79
N VAL A 222 -11.47 12.14 2.75
CA VAL A 222 -11.35 13.60 2.77
C VAL A 222 -9.89 14.01 2.95
N VAL A 223 -9.18 13.37 3.88
CA VAL A 223 -7.75 13.61 4.10
C VAL A 223 -6.95 13.31 2.84
N HIS A 224 -7.23 12.20 2.18
CA HIS A 224 -6.58 11.77 0.95
C HIS A 224 -6.82 12.79 -0.18
N LEU A 225 -8.06 13.24 -0.39
CA LEU A 225 -8.39 14.31 -1.35
C LEU A 225 -7.56 15.59 -1.15
N PHE A 226 -7.36 16.05 0.09
CA PHE A 226 -6.62 17.29 0.32
C PHE A 226 -5.10 17.08 0.30
N LEU A 227 -4.59 16.05 0.99
CA LEU A 227 -3.15 15.81 1.08
C LEU A 227 -2.57 15.33 -0.24
N TYR A 228 -3.23 14.36 -0.89
CA TYR A 228 -2.77 13.82 -2.16
C TYR A 228 -2.82 14.88 -3.26
N GLY A 229 -3.79 15.81 -3.21
CA GLY A 229 -3.83 16.95 -4.12
C GLY A 229 -2.66 17.92 -3.95
N VAL A 230 -2.28 18.24 -2.71
CA VAL A 230 -1.08 19.05 -2.43
C VAL A 230 0.18 18.36 -2.93
N ILE A 231 0.32 17.06 -2.65
CA ILE A 231 1.45 16.24 -3.11
C ILE A 231 1.51 16.22 -4.65
N ALA A 232 0.38 16.05 -5.32
CA ALA A 232 0.28 16.05 -6.77
C ALA A 232 0.66 17.40 -7.39
N ILE A 233 0.21 18.51 -6.79
CA ILE A 233 0.57 19.86 -7.24
C ILE A 233 2.09 20.07 -7.14
N ILE A 234 2.70 19.71 -5.99
CA ILE A 234 4.15 19.84 -5.80
C ILE A 234 4.89 18.95 -6.81
N SER A 235 4.48 17.69 -6.96
CA SER A 235 5.18 16.73 -7.83
C SER A 235 5.20 17.16 -9.31
N ASN A 236 4.14 17.83 -9.78
CA ASN A 236 4.00 18.19 -11.19
C ASN A 236 4.37 19.64 -11.52
N GLN A 237 3.93 20.60 -10.70
CA GLN A 237 4.05 22.02 -11.03
C GLN A 237 5.30 22.67 -10.42
N TYR A 238 5.93 22.04 -9.41
CA TYR A 238 7.06 22.65 -8.71
C TYR A 238 8.33 22.74 -9.56
N VAL A 239 8.51 21.86 -10.55
CA VAL A 239 9.67 21.92 -11.46
C VAL A 239 9.72 23.24 -12.23
N ASP A 240 8.57 23.74 -12.68
CA ASP A 240 8.48 25.01 -13.40
C ASP A 240 8.63 26.23 -12.49
N TYR A 241 8.26 26.09 -11.21
CA TYR A 241 8.48 27.14 -10.22
C TYR A 241 9.95 27.21 -9.79
N ALA A 242 10.56 26.05 -9.54
CA ALA A 242 11.96 25.91 -9.17
C ALA A 242 12.88 26.46 -10.25
N ASP A 243 12.57 26.20 -11.53
CA ASP A 243 13.32 26.74 -12.67
C ASP A 243 13.30 28.28 -12.69
N ASP A 244 12.11 28.90 -12.60
CA ASP A 244 11.97 30.37 -12.63
C ASP A 244 12.62 31.08 -11.45
N HIS A 245 12.68 30.42 -10.29
CA HIS A 245 13.25 31.00 -9.07
C HIS A 245 14.69 30.53 -8.83
N HIS A 246 15.30 29.83 -9.80
CA HIS A 246 16.65 29.28 -9.71
C HIS A 246 16.87 28.43 -8.42
N ILE A 247 15.87 27.63 -8.06
CA ILE A 247 15.95 26.70 -6.93
C ILE A 247 16.61 25.42 -7.42
N HIS A 248 17.89 25.27 -7.07
CA HIS A 248 18.70 24.12 -7.44
C HIS A 248 19.60 23.66 -6.28
N LEU A 249 20.27 22.52 -6.45
CA LEU A 249 21.20 21.97 -5.46
C LEU A 249 22.60 22.52 -5.70
N ASN A 250 22.93 23.61 -5.02
CA ASN A 250 24.25 24.24 -5.08
C ASN A 250 25.36 23.19 -4.83
N GLY A 251 26.26 23.05 -5.80
CA GLY A 251 27.38 22.10 -5.78
C GLY A 251 27.08 20.71 -6.37
N ILE A 252 25.83 20.42 -6.76
CA ILE A 252 25.46 19.15 -7.41
C ILE A 252 25.05 19.40 -8.87
N SER A 253 24.03 20.24 -9.09
CA SER A 253 23.49 20.52 -10.42
C SER A 253 22.71 21.84 -10.39
N GLU A 254 22.79 22.62 -11.47
CA GLU A 254 22.00 23.84 -11.69
C GLU A 254 20.63 23.54 -12.32
N GLU A 255 20.42 22.32 -12.81
CA GLU A 255 19.17 21.90 -13.43
C GLU A 255 18.05 21.67 -12.39
N ALA A 256 16.95 22.44 -12.51
CA ALA A 256 15.78 22.31 -11.64
C ALA A 256 15.16 20.90 -11.67
N SER A 257 15.24 20.21 -12.81
CA SER A 257 14.75 18.84 -12.98
C SER A 257 15.51 17.82 -12.11
N VAL A 258 16.82 17.99 -11.95
CA VAL A 258 17.64 17.16 -11.05
C VAL A 258 17.27 17.42 -9.60
N PHE A 259 17.09 18.69 -9.23
CA PHE A 259 16.65 19.06 -7.88
C PHE A 259 15.29 18.44 -7.54
N VAL A 260 14.27 18.56 -8.42
CA VAL A 260 12.95 17.97 -8.19
C VAL A 260 13.01 16.44 -8.16
N GLY A 261 13.80 15.81 -9.03
CA GLY A 261 14.02 14.36 -9.00
C GLY A 261 14.61 13.88 -7.67
N VAL A 262 15.60 14.59 -7.12
CA VAL A 262 16.18 14.28 -5.80
C VAL A 262 15.18 14.58 -4.67
N PHE A 263 14.41 15.67 -4.77
CA PHE A 263 13.38 16.01 -3.79
C PHE A 263 12.33 14.90 -3.67
N LEU A 264 11.80 14.45 -4.81
CA LEU A 264 10.82 13.36 -4.86
C LEU A 264 11.44 12.02 -4.49
N PHE A 265 12.72 11.78 -4.78
CA PHE A 265 13.44 10.60 -4.30
C PHE A 265 13.47 10.55 -2.76
N VAL A 266 13.88 11.63 -2.10
CA VAL A 266 13.94 11.68 -0.63
C VAL A 266 12.54 11.52 -0.03
N GLU A 267 11.54 12.20 -0.59
CA GLU A 267 10.14 12.08 -0.20
C GLU A 267 9.67 10.61 -0.24
N ASN A 268 9.87 9.91 -1.36
CA ASN A 268 9.45 8.51 -1.53
C ASN A 268 10.28 7.50 -0.70
N VAL A 269 11.57 7.79 -0.41
CA VAL A 269 12.35 6.99 0.54
C VAL A 269 11.77 7.12 1.95
N VAL A 270 11.40 8.32 2.36
CA VAL A 270 10.77 8.55 3.67
C VAL A 270 9.36 7.95 3.71
N GLN A 271 8.63 7.99 2.59
CA GLN A 271 7.36 7.30 2.41
C GLN A 271 7.51 5.79 2.62
N THR A 272 8.54 5.19 2.02
CA THR A 272 8.90 3.77 2.18
C THR A 272 9.15 3.41 3.64
N ILE A 273 9.93 4.22 4.36
CA ILE A 273 10.19 4.02 5.79
C ILE A 273 8.89 4.13 6.59
N THR A 274 8.02 5.06 6.23
CA THR A 274 6.74 5.28 6.89
C THR A 274 5.82 4.06 6.74
N PHE A 275 5.75 3.42 5.56
CA PHE A 275 5.02 2.18 5.39
C PHE A 275 5.54 1.08 6.32
N ILE A 276 6.86 0.92 6.43
CA ILE A 276 7.47 -0.06 7.34
C ILE A 276 7.03 0.16 8.79
N VAL A 277 7.05 1.43 9.24
CA VAL A 277 6.66 1.80 10.61
C VAL A 277 5.16 1.54 10.83
N LEU A 278 4.29 2.04 9.95
CA LEU A 278 2.83 1.93 10.10
C LEU A 278 2.31 0.50 9.90
N GLY A 279 3.00 -0.32 9.12
CA GLY A 279 2.70 -1.75 8.96
C GLY A 279 2.97 -2.57 10.22
N ARG A 280 3.88 -2.12 11.08
CA ARG A 280 4.24 -2.80 12.35
C ARG A 280 3.58 -2.18 13.58
N TRP A 281 3.26 -0.90 13.52
CA TRP A 281 2.71 -0.15 14.64
C TRP A 281 1.21 0.12 14.43
N SER A 282 0.33 -0.45 15.24
CA SER A 282 -1.13 -0.31 15.07
C SER A 282 -1.75 0.87 15.83
N TYR A 283 -0.96 1.61 16.60
CA TYR A 283 -1.49 2.66 17.50
C TYR A 283 -2.06 3.87 16.74
N TRP A 284 -1.70 4.09 15.48
CA TRP A 284 -2.25 5.17 14.65
C TRP A 284 -3.68 4.90 14.19
N GLN A 285 -4.07 3.62 14.15
CA GLN A 285 -5.36 3.18 13.63
C GLN A 285 -6.52 3.78 14.44
N TYR A 286 -7.54 4.25 13.74
CA TYR A 286 -8.76 4.84 14.27
C TYR A 286 -8.52 6.04 15.19
N LYS A 287 -7.54 6.90 14.87
CA LYS A 287 -7.25 8.13 15.62
C LYS A 287 -7.20 9.37 14.72
N GLN A 288 -8.29 10.15 14.76
CA GLN A 288 -8.46 11.37 13.96
C GLN A 288 -7.37 12.43 14.19
N ARG A 289 -6.70 12.43 15.35
CA ARG A 289 -5.59 13.36 15.60
C ARG A 289 -4.42 13.19 14.62
N PHE A 290 -4.19 11.99 14.08
CA PHE A 290 -3.14 11.77 13.10
C PHE A 290 -3.51 12.37 11.73
N ASN A 291 -4.79 12.32 11.34
CA ASN A 291 -5.30 13.03 10.17
C ASN A 291 -5.07 14.55 10.27
N LEU A 292 -5.40 15.12 11.44
CA LEU A 292 -5.19 16.55 11.68
C LEU A 292 -3.69 16.91 11.70
N LEU A 293 -2.86 16.08 12.34
CA LEU A 293 -1.41 16.28 12.38
C LEU A 293 -0.78 16.24 10.97
N ALA A 294 -1.23 15.31 10.12
CA ALA A 294 -0.77 15.21 8.73
C ALA A 294 -1.09 16.49 7.93
N LEU A 295 -2.33 16.98 8.03
CA LEU A 295 -2.75 18.24 7.38
C LEU A 295 -2.00 19.47 7.90
N CYS A 296 -1.80 19.58 9.23
CA CYS A 296 -0.99 20.66 9.80
C CYS A 296 0.48 20.57 9.36
N THR A 297 1.03 19.36 9.26
CA THR A 297 2.41 19.15 8.79
C THR A 297 2.55 19.57 7.33
N MET A 298 1.60 19.21 6.47
CA MET A 298 1.61 19.66 5.07
C MET A 298 1.38 21.16 4.90
N LEU A 299 0.62 21.80 5.80
CA LEU A 299 0.53 23.26 5.82
C LEU A 299 1.89 23.90 6.10
N VAL A 300 2.65 23.36 7.07
CA VAL A 300 4.01 23.83 7.37
C VAL A 300 4.94 23.61 6.17
N VAL A 301 4.84 22.46 5.48
CA VAL A 301 5.56 22.21 4.22
C VAL A 301 5.21 23.26 3.17
N ALA A 302 3.92 23.48 2.90
CA ALA A 302 3.46 24.44 1.89
C ALA A 302 3.94 25.88 2.17
N LEU A 303 3.91 26.30 3.43
CA LEU A 303 4.46 27.59 3.87
C LEU A 303 5.99 27.63 3.73
N GLY A 304 6.67 26.55 4.13
CA GLY A 304 8.11 26.43 3.99
C GLY A 304 8.60 26.58 2.56
N LEU A 305 7.91 25.92 1.61
CA LEU A 305 8.19 26.01 0.18
C LEU A 305 7.95 27.42 -0.39
N LEU A 306 6.99 28.18 0.15
CA LEU A 306 6.70 29.55 -0.28
C LEU A 306 7.81 30.54 0.11
N PHE A 307 8.40 30.37 1.30
CA PHE A 307 9.35 31.34 1.86
C PHE A 307 10.83 30.98 1.63
N SER A 308 11.13 29.80 1.08
CA SER A 308 12.50 29.29 0.98
C SER A 308 12.99 29.26 -0.48
N PRO A 309 13.88 30.18 -0.89
CA PRO A 309 14.51 30.13 -2.22
C PRO A 309 15.71 29.17 -2.28
N ASN A 310 16.23 28.73 -1.13
CA ASN A 310 17.41 27.86 -1.08
C ASN A 310 17.01 26.39 -1.26
N GLY A 311 17.51 25.75 -2.32
CA GLY A 311 17.19 24.35 -2.65
C GLY A 311 17.52 23.35 -1.55
N TRP A 312 18.58 23.56 -0.76
CA TRP A 312 18.91 22.69 0.38
C TRP A 312 17.91 22.83 1.54
N ILE A 313 17.43 24.04 1.80
CA ILE A 313 16.37 24.27 2.80
C ILE A 313 15.07 23.64 2.31
N VAL A 314 14.73 23.82 1.03
CA VAL A 314 13.56 23.17 0.42
C VAL A 314 13.64 21.65 0.56
N MET A 315 14.82 21.06 0.34
CA MET A 315 15.04 19.62 0.46
C MET A 315 14.64 19.07 1.84
N ILE A 316 14.80 19.84 2.92
CA ILE A 316 14.40 19.40 4.27
C ILE A 316 12.89 19.14 4.35
N PHE A 317 12.07 19.87 3.58
CA PHE A 317 10.62 19.68 3.56
C PHE A 317 10.17 18.41 2.83
N SER A 318 11.03 17.75 2.05
CA SER A 318 10.72 16.44 1.45
C SER A 318 10.50 15.36 2.52
N VAL A 319 11.17 15.46 3.68
CA VAL A 319 11.06 14.48 4.77
C VAL A 319 9.67 14.50 5.41
N PRO A 320 9.16 15.61 5.97
CA PRO A 320 7.80 15.64 6.51
C PRO A 320 6.75 15.37 5.44
N MET A 321 6.97 15.79 4.18
CA MET A 321 6.09 15.45 3.07
C MET A 321 6.00 13.93 2.86
N GLY A 322 7.13 13.22 2.85
CA GLY A 322 7.16 11.76 2.70
C GLY A 322 6.53 11.01 3.87
N ILE A 323 6.65 11.53 5.11
CA ILE A 323 5.94 10.98 6.27
C ILE A 323 4.43 11.11 6.08
N VAL A 324 3.97 12.26 5.61
CA VAL A 324 2.55 12.47 5.35
C VAL A 324 2.08 11.56 4.23
N ALA A 325 2.78 11.55 3.08
CA ALA A 325 2.53 10.68 1.93
C ALA A 325 2.38 9.20 2.31
N GLY A 326 3.22 8.72 3.24
CA GLY A 326 3.18 7.33 3.68
C GLY A 326 1.99 7.08 4.61
N TYR A 327 1.69 8.06 5.47
CA TYR A 327 0.56 7.99 6.38
C TYR A 327 -0.78 8.03 5.65
N GLU A 328 -1.02 8.98 4.76
CA GLU A 328 -2.35 9.10 4.16
C GLU A 328 -2.66 7.92 3.24
N LEU A 329 -1.69 7.45 2.45
CA LEU A 329 -1.90 6.29 1.59
C LEU A 329 -2.15 5.02 2.42
N GLN A 330 -1.34 4.77 3.45
CA GLN A 330 -1.55 3.60 4.32
C GLN A 330 -2.91 3.66 5.04
N ALA A 331 -3.31 4.85 5.52
CA ALA A 331 -4.59 5.05 6.16
C ALA A 331 -5.75 4.79 5.19
N ASN A 332 -5.66 5.33 3.98
CA ASN A 332 -6.67 5.16 2.93
C ASN A 332 -6.84 3.67 2.57
N LEU A 333 -5.76 2.96 2.26
CA LEU A 333 -5.79 1.53 1.92
C LEU A 333 -6.33 0.69 3.09
N TYR A 334 -5.84 0.92 4.30
CA TYR A 334 -6.27 0.18 5.48
C TYR A 334 -7.77 0.37 5.76
N TYR A 335 -8.27 1.61 5.72
CA TYR A 335 -9.69 1.85 6.00
C TYR A 335 -10.59 1.38 4.85
N SER A 336 -10.15 1.43 3.60
CA SER A 336 -10.87 0.88 2.43
C SER A 336 -11.15 -0.61 2.55
N ILE A 337 -10.19 -1.36 3.06
CA ILE A 337 -10.29 -2.82 3.19
C ILE A 337 -11.06 -3.20 4.44
N THR A 338 -10.95 -2.40 5.50
CA THR A 338 -11.58 -2.72 6.78
C THR A 338 -13.01 -2.22 6.94
N VAL A 339 -13.55 -1.46 5.97
CA VAL A 339 -14.88 -0.84 6.08
C VAL A 339 -16.04 -1.78 5.82
N SER A 340 -15.86 -2.79 4.98
CA SER A 340 -16.90 -3.76 4.61
C SER A 340 -16.28 -5.02 4.00
N HIS A 341 -17.07 -6.06 3.75
CA HIS A 341 -16.65 -7.25 2.98
C HIS A 341 -16.45 -6.99 1.48
N ASN A 342 -16.98 -5.89 0.92
CA ASN A 342 -16.84 -5.56 -0.48
C ASN A 342 -15.54 -4.78 -0.73
N HIS A 343 -14.39 -5.42 -0.47
CA HIS A 343 -13.07 -4.76 -0.45
C HIS A 343 -12.79 -4.03 -1.77
N GLY A 344 -12.98 -4.70 -2.91
CA GLY A 344 -12.74 -4.14 -4.25
C GLY A 344 -13.57 -2.88 -4.55
N LYS A 345 -14.82 -2.80 -4.06
CA LYS A 345 -15.67 -1.61 -4.25
C LYS A 345 -15.12 -0.38 -3.53
N PHE A 346 -14.78 -0.53 -2.24
CA PHE A 346 -14.32 0.61 -1.43
C PHE A 346 -12.89 1.02 -1.78
N LEU A 347 -12.06 0.05 -2.17
CA LEU A 347 -10.74 0.32 -2.72
C LEU A 347 -10.86 1.08 -4.04
N GLY A 348 -11.66 0.59 -4.99
CA GLY A 348 -11.89 1.27 -6.27
C GLY A 348 -12.47 2.68 -6.14
N ILE A 349 -13.34 2.95 -5.15
CA ILE A 349 -13.80 4.32 -4.85
C ILE A 349 -12.64 5.19 -4.36
N SER A 350 -11.78 4.64 -3.52
CA SER A 350 -10.66 5.40 -2.95
C SER A 350 -9.60 5.70 -4.01
N GLU A 351 -9.33 4.76 -4.90
CA GLU A 351 -8.51 4.96 -6.10
C GLU A 351 -9.12 5.98 -7.04
N PHE A 352 -10.44 5.90 -7.32
CA PHE A 352 -11.13 6.95 -8.09
C PHE A 352 -10.88 8.33 -7.50
N ILE A 353 -11.03 8.49 -6.18
CA ILE A 353 -10.82 9.79 -5.53
C ILE A 353 -9.35 10.19 -5.59
N GLY A 354 -8.42 9.29 -5.31
CA GLY A 354 -6.98 9.54 -5.38
C GLY A 354 -6.56 10.03 -6.76
N GLU A 355 -6.93 9.28 -7.80
CA GLU A 355 -6.53 9.57 -9.17
C GLU A 355 -7.23 10.80 -9.75
N MET A 356 -8.52 11.02 -9.44
CA MET A 356 -9.20 12.26 -9.80
C MET A 356 -8.57 13.47 -9.11
N THR A 357 -8.10 13.31 -7.86
CA THR A 357 -7.40 14.36 -7.12
C THR A 357 -6.05 14.65 -7.75
N TYR A 358 -5.28 13.60 -8.07
CA TYR A 358 -3.96 13.70 -8.69
C TYR A 358 -4.03 14.29 -10.10
N SER A 359 -5.16 14.10 -10.79
CA SER A 359 -5.50 14.69 -12.09
C SER A 359 -5.91 16.16 -11.98
N LEU A 360 -6.96 16.45 -11.20
CA LEU A 360 -7.62 17.75 -11.22
C LEU A 360 -6.83 18.82 -10.46
N SER A 361 -6.10 18.46 -9.40
CA SER A 361 -5.40 19.45 -8.58
C SER A 361 -4.25 20.13 -9.34
N PRO A 362 -3.34 19.39 -10.02
CA PRO A 362 -2.32 20.00 -10.87
C PRO A 362 -2.92 20.76 -12.06
N PHE A 363 -4.02 20.28 -12.65
CA PHE A 363 -4.69 20.99 -13.74
C PHE A 363 -5.26 22.34 -13.31
N ILE A 364 -6.00 22.38 -12.20
CA ILE A 364 -6.51 23.63 -11.60
C ILE A 364 -5.34 24.54 -11.23
N CYS A 365 -4.27 23.99 -10.66
CA CYS A 365 -3.05 24.75 -10.37
C CYS A 365 -2.45 25.35 -11.64
N GLY A 366 -2.33 24.59 -12.73
CA GLY A 366 -1.80 25.06 -14.01
C GLY A 366 -2.63 26.20 -14.61
N LEU A 367 -3.96 26.13 -14.49
CA LEU A 367 -4.86 27.23 -14.87
C LEU A 367 -4.62 28.49 -14.03
N LEU A 368 -4.52 28.37 -12.71
CA LEU A 368 -4.25 29.49 -11.82
C LEU A 368 -2.86 30.10 -12.05
N CYS A 369 -1.83 29.26 -12.21
CA CYS A 369 -0.47 29.69 -12.51
C CYS A 369 -0.39 30.44 -13.85
N SER A 370 -1.16 30.01 -14.84
CA SER A 370 -1.21 30.68 -16.15
C SER A 370 -1.97 32.02 -16.10
N ALA A 371 -3.03 32.10 -15.31
CA ALA A 371 -3.84 33.32 -15.20
C ALA A 371 -3.20 34.38 -14.27
N PHE A 372 -2.54 33.95 -13.20
CA PHE A 372 -2.16 34.85 -12.10
C PHE A 372 -0.69 34.73 -11.66
N GLY A 373 0.11 33.88 -12.32
CA GLY A 373 1.53 33.68 -12.04
C GLY A 373 1.83 32.45 -11.18
N LYS A 374 3.07 31.94 -11.27
CA LYS A 374 3.46 30.65 -10.69
C LYS A 374 3.38 30.58 -9.16
N THR A 375 3.40 31.71 -8.46
CA THR A 375 3.24 31.75 -6.99
C THR A 375 1.89 31.19 -6.51
N TRP A 376 0.89 31.12 -7.40
CA TRP A 376 -0.42 30.53 -7.10
C TRP A 376 -0.38 29.04 -6.76
N LEU A 377 0.68 28.32 -7.15
CA LEU A 377 0.89 26.94 -6.72
C LEU A 377 0.91 26.84 -5.18
N HIS A 378 1.56 27.79 -4.50
CA HIS A 378 1.68 27.79 -3.05
C HIS A 378 0.37 28.20 -2.39
N PHE A 379 -0.31 29.22 -2.93
CA PHE A 379 -1.60 29.66 -2.40
C PHE A 379 -2.67 28.57 -2.50
N LEU A 380 -2.69 27.82 -3.61
CA LEU A 380 -3.60 26.68 -3.75
C LEU A 380 -3.27 25.57 -2.74
N ASN A 381 -1.99 25.23 -2.56
CA ASN A 381 -1.57 24.22 -1.57
C ASN A 381 -1.95 24.61 -0.13
N ILE A 382 -1.71 25.87 0.25
CA ILE A 382 -2.10 26.42 1.56
C ILE A 382 -3.62 26.36 1.72
N PHE A 383 -4.38 26.77 0.69
CA PHE A 383 -5.84 26.72 0.70
C PHE A 383 -6.36 25.30 0.90
N MET A 384 -5.84 24.32 0.15
CA MET A 384 -6.22 22.91 0.29
C MET A 384 -5.96 22.38 1.70
N CYS A 385 -4.79 22.70 2.28
CA CYS A 385 -4.47 22.32 3.67
C CYS A 385 -5.47 22.95 4.67
N CYS A 386 -5.74 24.25 4.56
CA CYS A 386 -6.69 24.95 5.44
C CYS A 386 -8.11 24.37 5.34
N CYS A 387 -8.60 24.10 4.13
CA CYS A 387 -9.89 23.46 3.90
C CYS A 387 -9.94 22.05 4.51
N GLY A 388 -8.90 21.24 4.30
CA GLY A 388 -8.80 19.91 4.90
C GLY A 388 -8.82 19.95 6.43
N ILE A 389 -8.04 20.85 7.04
CA ILE A 389 -8.00 21.06 8.49
C ILE A 389 -9.39 21.40 9.03
N LEU A 390 -10.08 22.34 8.37
CA LEU A 390 -11.42 22.77 8.78
C LEU A 390 -12.41 21.59 8.73
N ILE A 391 -12.47 20.88 7.61
CA ILE A 391 -13.42 19.78 7.42
C ILE A 391 -13.15 18.65 8.43
N ILE A 392 -11.90 18.23 8.59
CA ILE A 392 -11.55 17.15 9.53
C ILE A 392 -11.77 17.57 10.99
N SER A 393 -11.55 18.84 11.32
CA SER A 393 -11.86 19.37 12.66
C SER A 393 -13.37 19.33 12.96
N ILE A 394 -14.21 19.64 11.97
CA ILE A 394 -15.67 19.52 12.07
C ILE A 394 -16.06 18.05 12.26
N VAL A 395 -15.56 17.15 11.42
CA VAL A 395 -15.84 15.69 11.51
C VAL A 395 -15.42 15.14 12.87
N ALA A 396 -14.22 15.49 13.35
CA ALA A 396 -13.73 15.07 14.66
C ALA A 396 -14.58 15.62 15.81
N SER A 397 -15.05 16.87 15.70
CA SER A 397 -15.92 17.50 16.70
C SER A 397 -17.29 16.85 16.75
N VAL A 398 -17.90 16.58 15.59
CA VAL A 398 -19.18 15.87 15.49
C VAL A 398 -19.03 14.46 16.05
N TYR A 399 -17.98 13.73 15.67
CA TYR A 399 -17.72 12.38 16.18
C TYR A 399 -17.56 12.34 17.71
N LYS A 400 -16.79 13.28 18.28
CA LYS A 400 -16.62 13.41 19.74
C LYS A 400 -17.95 13.74 20.45
N ARG A 401 -18.78 14.57 19.84
CA ARG A 401 -20.10 14.94 20.38
C ARG A 401 -21.05 13.75 20.36
N THR A 402 -21.15 13.03 19.24
CA THR A 402 -22.00 11.85 19.10
C THR A 402 -21.58 10.73 20.06
N THR A 403 -20.28 10.43 20.15
CA THR A 403 -19.78 9.40 21.09
C THR A 403 -20.03 9.75 22.56
N LYS A 404 -19.93 11.04 22.94
CA LYS A 404 -20.24 11.52 24.29
C LYS A 404 -21.74 11.47 24.60
N ILE A 405 -22.60 11.90 23.67
CA ILE A 405 -24.06 11.96 23.86
C ILE A 405 -24.67 10.56 23.96
N PHE A 406 -24.26 9.65 23.09
CA PHE A 406 -24.85 8.31 23.03
C PHE A 406 -24.23 7.30 24.01
N GLY A 407 -23.34 7.73 24.92
CA GLY A 407 -22.85 6.87 26.01
C GLY A 407 -22.04 5.65 25.58
N PHE A 408 -21.56 5.60 24.33
CA PHE A 408 -20.81 4.45 23.77
C PHE A 408 -19.47 4.16 24.45
N ASN A 409 -19.04 4.99 25.41
CA ASN A 409 -17.86 4.74 26.25
C ASN A 409 -18.12 3.74 27.39
N ARG A 410 -19.32 3.16 27.54
CA ARG A 410 -19.44 1.85 28.22
C ARG A 410 -18.81 0.81 27.29
N VAL A 411 -17.48 0.76 27.32
CA VAL A 411 -16.71 -0.43 26.93
C VAL A 411 -17.42 -1.58 27.62
N GLN A 412 -18.14 -2.40 26.85
CA GLN A 412 -18.46 -3.74 27.32
C GLN A 412 -17.10 -4.33 27.64
N SER A 413 -16.79 -4.41 28.93
CA SER A 413 -15.58 -5.08 29.42
C SER A 413 -15.53 -6.39 28.64
N PRO A 414 -14.43 -6.69 27.93
CA PRO A 414 -14.37 -7.84 27.04
C PRO A 414 -14.89 -9.01 27.85
N SER A 415 -16.09 -9.49 27.52
CA SER A 415 -16.58 -10.66 28.23
C SER A 415 -15.52 -11.69 27.91
N LYS A 416 -14.82 -12.16 28.93
CA LYS A 416 -14.07 -13.39 28.80
C LYS A 416 -15.14 -14.42 28.47
N VAL A 417 -15.39 -14.61 27.18
CA VAL A 417 -16.10 -15.77 26.68
C VAL A 417 -15.11 -16.89 26.94
N THR A 418 -15.12 -17.39 28.17
CA THR A 418 -14.57 -18.70 28.49
C THR A 418 -15.44 -19.63 27.68
N ILE A 419 -14.93 -20.08 26.53
CA ILE A 419 -15.57 -21.16 25.79
C ILE A 419 -15.40 -22.37 26.69
N GLU A 420 -16.38 -22.61 27.58
CA GLU A 420 -16.45 -23.86 28.33
C GLU A 420 -16.58 -24.98 27.30
N LEU A 421 -15.54 -25.81 27.21
CA LEU A 421 -15.49 -26.97 26.33
C LEU A 421 -16.65 -27.97 26.58
N ASP A 422 -17.35 -27.85 27.71
CA ASP A 422 -18.44 -28.74 28.10
C ASP A 422 -19.71 -28.61 27.24
N GLU A 423 -20.03 -27.43 26.70
CA GLU A 423 -21.19 -27.28 25.79
C GLU A 423 -20.97 -27.96 24.43
N MET A 424 -19.72 -28.16 24.01
CA MET A 424 -19.38 -28.87 22.77
C MET A 424 -19.55 -30.39 22.86
N SER A 425 -19.67 -30.96 24.07
CA SER A 425 -19.95 -32.40 24.24
C SER A 425 -21.43 -32.75 24.07
N ARG A 426 -22.34 -31.78 24.29
CA ARG A 426 -23.79 -32.03 24.29
C ARG A 426 -24.48 -31.73 22.95
N SER A 427 -23.88 -30.90 22.10
CA SER A 427 -24.47 -30.51 20.81
C SER A 427 -24.24 -31.50 19.67
N SER A 428 -23.40 -32.53 19.84
CA SER A 428 -23.07 -33.50 18.77
C SER A 428 -24.08 -34.64 18.60
N ALA A 429 -25.17 -34.67 19.37
CA ALA A 429 -26.15 -35.76 19.30
C ALA A 429 -27.37 -35.48 18.40
N ASP A 430 -27.72 -34.22 18.07
CA ASP A 430 -29.08 -33.93 17.56
C ASP A 430 -29.19 -33.15 16.23
N VAL A 431 -28.10 -32.85 15.52
CA VAL A 431 -28.20 -32.12 14.24
C VAL A 431 -27.94 -33.05 13.05
N GLY A 432 -28.85 -34.01 12.90
CA GLY A 432 -29.03 -34.80 11.69
C GLY A 432 -30.17 -34.23 10.85
N ARG A 433 -29.83 -33.77 9.64
CA ARG A 433 -30.72 -33.37 8.51
C ARG A 433 -31.42 -32.01 8.61
N SER A 434 -31.37 -31.31 7.47
CA SER A 434 -32.08 -30.08 7.08
C SER A 434 -31.38 -28.77 7.44
N SER A 435 -30.58 -28.25 6.49
CA SER A 435 -30.35 -26.81 6.22
C SER A 435 -28.98 -26.62 5.55
N MET A 436 -28.94 -26.71 4.21
CA MET A 436 -27.77 -26.30 3.43
C MET A 436 -28.07 -25.08 2.53
N ASP A 437 -29.34 -24.77 2.29
CA ASP A 437 -29.73 -23.69 1.36
C ASP A 437 -30.15 -22.37 2.03
N THR A 438 -30.33 -22.34 3.36
CA THR A 438 -30.82 -21.13 4.06
C THR A 438 -29.71 -20.29 4.72
N VAL A 439 -28.46 -20.76 4.74
CA VAL A 439 -27.35 -20.09 5.44
C VAL A 439 -26.71 -18.96 4.59
N ARG A 440 -27.05 -18.86 3.30
CA ARG A 440 -26.46 -17.85 2.41
C ARG A 440 -27.12 -16.46 2.46
N THR A 441 -28.27 -16.30 3.09
CA THR A 441 -29.05 -15.04 3.03
C THR A 441 -29.29 -14.35 4.36
N SER A 442 -28.82 -14.89 5.48
CA SER A 442 -28.92 -14.24 6.79
C SER A 442 -27.66 -14.44 7.64
N THR A 443 -26.51 -13.93 7.17
CA THR A 443 -25.38 -13.69 8.06
C THR A 443 -25.52 -12.29 8.65
N SER A 444 -25.49 -12.22 9.98
CA SER A 444 -25.62 -10.98 10.71
C SER A 444 -24.53 -9.97 10.30
N LEU A 445 -24.89 -8.70 10.29
CA LEU A 445 -24.06 -7.56 9.89
C LEU A 445 -22.78 -7.34 10.73
N ASP A 446 -22.48 -8.21 11.72
CA ASP A 446 -21.36 -8.02 12.66
C ASP A 446 -20.14 -8.94 12.41
N GLY A 447 -20.24 -9.92 11.52
CA GLY A 447 -19.13 -10.81 11.16
C GLY A 447 -18.70 -11.82 12.24
N SER A 448 -19.33 -11.83 13.42
CA SER A 448 -19.02 -12.77 14.52
C SER A 448 -19.43 -14.21 14.19
N ASP A 449 -20.52 -14.39 13.44
CA ASP A 449 -21.04 -15.72 13.07
C ASP A 449 -20.08 -16.47 12.13
N ILE A 450 -19.43 -15.77 11.21
CA ILE A 450 -18.46 -16.38 10.26
C ILE A 450 -17.23 -16.85 11.03
N TYR A 451 -16.70 -16.03 11.94
CA TYR A 451 -15.53 -16.40 12.74
C TYR A 451 -15.82 -17.62 13.63
N ARG A 452 -16.99 -17.65 14.27
CA ARG A 452 -17.45 -18.80 15.06
C ARG A 452 -17.55 -20.07 14.20
N THR A 453 -18.12 -19.95 13.00
CA THR A 453 -18.27 -21.09 12.07
C THR A 453 -16.92 -21.60 11.56
N SER A 454 -15.97 -20.72 11.27
CA SER A 454 -14.63 -21.08 10.82
C SER A 454 -13.81 -21.76 11.92
N ILE A 455 -13.90 -21.28 13.18
CA ILE A 455 -13.27 -21.96 14.33
C ILE A 455 -13.87 -23.35 14.53
N LEU A 456 -15.20 -23.46 14.50
CA LEU A 456 -15.88 -24.75 14.66
C LEU A 456 -15.52 -25.74 13.56
N LYS A 457 -15.27 -25.28 12.33
CA LYS A 457 -14.81 -26.11 11.22
C LYS A 457 -13.38 -26.61 11.45
N VAL A 458 -12.45 -25.74 11.81
CA VAL A 458 -11.05 -26.14 12.12
C VAL A 458 -11.00 -27.15 13.25
N LEU A 459 -11.77 -26.92 14.33
CA LEU A 459 -11.86 -27.85 15.46
C LEU A 459 -12.48 -29.19 15.06
N ARG A 460 -13.45 -29.20 14.14
CA ARG A 460 -14.06 -30.44 13.61
C ARG A 460 -13.05 -31.24 12.77
N ASP A 461 -12.28 -30.55 11.92
CA ASP A 461 -11.29 -31.18 11.04
C ASP A 461 -10.11 -31.75 11.85
N GLU A 462 -9.64 -31.07 12.91
CA GLU A 462 -8.67 -31.64 13.85
C GLU A 462 -9.21 -32.89 14.58
N LYS A 463 -10.46 -32.87 15.03
CA LYS A 463 -11.07 -33.99 15.73
C LYS A 463 -11.27 -35.21 14.83
N GLY A 464 -11.58 -35.00 13.54
CA GLY A 464 -11.65 -36.06 12.53
C GLY A 464 -10.28 -36.71 12.29
N THR A 465 -9.21 -35.90 12.28
CA THR A 465 -7.84 -36.39 12.07
C THR A 465 -7.31 -37.20 13.27
N ILE A 466 -7.77 -36.89 14.50
CA ILE A 466 -7.42 -37.64 15.72
C ILE A 466 -8.12 -39.00 15.77
N ASN A 467 -9.39 -39.08 15.35
CA ASN A 467 -10.14 -40.34 15.39
C ASN A 467 -9.65 -41.37 14.34
N ASP A 468 -9.08 -40.92 13.23
CA ASP A 468 -8.51 -41.81 12.20
C ASP A 468 -7.12 -42.37 12.58
N GLN A 469 -6.48 -41.88 13.66
CA GLN A 469 -5.18 -42.38 14.13
C GLN A 469 -5.25 -43.41 15.27
N THR A 470 -6.44 -43.81 15.73
CA THR A 470 -6.62 -44.68 16.91
C THR A 470 -6.95 -46.15 16.63
N SER A 471 -6.84 -46.66 15.40
CA SER A 471 -6.98 -48.10 15.11
C SER A 471 -5.62 -48.81 15.04
N VAL A 472 -4.96 -48.96 16.19
CA VAL A 472 -3.86 -49.93 16.34
C VAL A 472 -4.47 -51.29 16.76
N PRO A 473 -4.12 -52.42 16.11
CA PRO A 473 -4.58 -53.73 16.55
C PRO A 473 -3.94 -54.09 17.89
N ILE A 474 -4.76 -54.47 18.86
CA ILE A 474 -4.33 -55.00 20.16
C ILE A 474 -3.82 -56.43 19.92
N GLU A 475 -2.52 -56.64 20.17
CA GLU A 475 -1.91 -57.97 20.19
C GLU A 475 -1.75 -58.38 21.67
N ASP A 476 -2.46 -59.44 22.06
CA ASP A 476 -2.46 -59.98 23.43
C ASP A 476 -1.13 -60.70 23.73
N THR A 477 -0.50 -60.40 24.87
CA THR A 477 0.52 -61.27 25.46
C THR A 477 0.43 -61.27 26.99
N PRO A 478 0.44 -62.44 27.66
CA PRO A 478 0.30 -62.50 29.11
C PRO A 478 1.64 -62.44 29.85
N ASN A 479 1.61 -61.66 30.94
CA ASN A 479 2.32 -61.76 32.21
C ASN A 479 3.53 -62.71 32.34
N LYS A 480 4.67 -62.13 32.77
CA LYS A 480 5.59 -62.82 33.70
C LYS A 480 6.23 -61.87 34.71
N SER A 481 6.46 -62.44 35.87
CA SER A 481 6.69 -61.94 37.22
C SER A 481 8.05 -61.29 37.52
N THR A 482 7.98 -60.29 38.41
CA THR A 482 8.81 -60.02 39.61
C THR A 482 10.22 -60.62 39.72
N GLU A 483 11.22 -59.76 39.94
CA GLU A 483 12.27 -59.98 40.95
C GLU A 483 12.94 -58.66 41.40
N THR A 484 13.35 -58.68 42.66
CA THR A 484 13.69 -57.62 43.63
C THR A 484 15.12 -57.02 43.51
N PRO A 485 15.47 -56.00 44.31
CA PRO A 485 16.59 -55.07 44.04
C PRO A 485 17.87 -55.34 44.84
N ASP A 486 18.84 -54.44 44.60
CA ASP A 486 19.81 -53.81 45.54
C ASP A 486 21.31 -54.14 45.31
N PRO A 487 22.27 -53.45 45.96
CA PRO A 487 22.89 -52.20 45.52
C PRO A 487 24.44 -52.29 45.41
N THR A 488 25.13 -51.23 44.95
CA THR A 488 26.29 -50.56 45.61
C THR A 488 27.20 -49.76 44.65
N GLN A 489 27.58 -48.56 45.12
CA GLN A 489 28.92 -47.91 45.09
C GLN A 489 29.60 -47.65 43.71
N ASN A 490 30.39 -46.61 43.46
CA ASN A 490 31.05 -45.58 44.27
C ASN A 490 31.65 -44.51 43.31
N VAL A 491 31.76 -43.27 43.81
CA VAL A 491 32.92 -42.34 43.75
C VAL A 491 33.49 -41.89 42.40
N GLY A 492 33.69 -40.58 42.25
CA GLY A 492 34.74 -40.04 41.37
C GLY A 492 34.63 -38.55 41.03
N ASP A 493 35.12 -37.69 41.93
CA ASP A 493 35.37 -36.26 41.76
C ASP A 493 36.45 -35.91 40.70
N ALA A 494 36.34 -34.71 40.10
CA ALA A 494 37.41 -33.77 39.66
C ALA A 494 36.72 -32.67 38.81
N ILE A 495 36.63 -31.37 39.12
CA ILE A 495 37.55 -30.31 39.56
C ILE A 495 38.80 -30.15 38.68
N ILE A 496 39.06 -28.88 38.30
CA ILE A 496 40.22 -28.22 37.66
C ILE A 496 39.86 -27.71 36.25
N SER A 497 40.15 -26.50 35.80
CA SER A 497 40.46 -25.17 36.37
C SER A 497 40.64 -24.24 35.16
N ASP A 498 40.31 -22.97 35.33
CA ASP A 498 40.98 -21.77 34.82
C ASP A 498 41.73 -21.77 33.47
N GLY A 499 41.33 -20.82 32.63
CA GLY A 499 42.07 -20.35 31.47
C GLY A 499 41.67 -18.92 31.11
N VAL A 500 42.15 -17.97 31.91
CA VAL A 500 42.19 -16.53 31.61
C VAL A 500 43.33 -16.27 30.63
N GLU A 501 43.07 -15.54 29.55
CA GLU A 501 44.06 -14.56 29.04
C GLU A 501 43.38 -13.44 28.21
N PRO A 502 43.77 -12.17 28.40
CA PRO A 502 43.27 -11.02 27.65
C PRO A 502 44.30 -10.41 26.67
N VAL A 503 43.83 -9.38 25.94
CA VAL A 503 44.59 -8.30 25.26
C VAL A 503 44.96 -8.54 23.79
N GLU A 504 44.39 -7.73 22.87
CA GLU A 504 45.20 -6.77 22.09
C GLU A 504 44.36 -5.65 21.44
N ASN A 505 44.85 -4.42 21.64
CA ASN A 505 44.49 -3.20 20.95
C ASN A 505 45.06 -3.20 19.52
N SER A 506 44.35 -2.63 18.55
CA SER A 506 45.00 -1.71 17.60
C SER A 506 43.98 -0.81 16.89
N ASN A 507 44.21 0.49 17.02
CA ASN A 507 43.65 1.55 16.17
C ASN A 507 44.02 1.37 14.69
N LYS A 508 43.09 1.71 13.81
CA LYS A 508 43.31 2.56 12.63
C LYS A 508 42.01 3.23 12.22
#